data_AF-A0A942PQE0-F1
#
_entry.id   AF-A0A942PQE0-F1
#
_cell.length_a   1.000
_cell.length_b   1.000
_cell.length_c   1.000
_cell.angle_alpha   90.00
_cell.angle_beta   90.00
_cell.angle_gamma   90.00
#
_symmetry.space_group_name_H-M   'P 1'
#
loop_
_entity.id
_entity.type
_entity.pdbx_description
1 polymer ?
#
loop_
_entity_poly.entity_id
_entity_poly.type
_entity_poly.pdbx_seq_one_letter_code
_entity_poly.pdbx_strand_id
1 'polypeptide(L)'
;MLVHLMSGMAIARENTPPNGDDLITGLVIDQTLTFVGHEFSSNFANAWKELPCLDHRILTIYERPSASWGSLVWVEYEHQMAFRAFLAPTKAKLKSTAEGAAQLVCNRVTELDIQKALFVDPDLARDEL
;
A
#
# COMPACT_ATOMS: atom_id res chain seq x y z
N MET A 1 -51.22 7.78 -34.54
CA MET A 1 -50.90 6.39 -34.90
C MET A 1 -49.60 6.40 -35.68
N LEU A 2 -48.46 6.11 -35.04
CA LEU A 2 -47.48 5.10 -35.44
C LEU A 2 -46.31 5.16 -34.45
N VAL A 3 -46.12 4.04 -33.76
CA VAL A 3 -44.98 3.68 -32.93
C VAL A 3 -43.78 3.45 -33.84
N HIS A 4 -42.57 3.87 -33.47
CA HIS A 4 -41.35 3.09 -33.71
C HIS A 4 -40.35 3.27 -32.58
N LEU A 5 -39.74 2.14 -32.28
CA LEU A 5 -39.01 1.73 -31.10
C LEU A 5 -37.51 1.66 -31.46
N MET A 6 -36.64 1.68 -30.44
CA MET A 6 -35.21 1.28 -30.44
C MET A 6 -34.24 2.34 -31.02
N SER A 7 -33.06 2.59 -30.47
CA SER A 7 -32.10 1.60 -29.95
C SER A 7 -31.13 2.25 -28.95
N GLY A 8 -30.82 1.54 -27.86
CA GLY A 8 -29.82 1.94 -26.90
C GLY A 8 -28.40 1.70 -27.43
N MET A 9 -27.52 2.70 -27.30
CA MET A 9 -26.07 2.48 -27.31
C MET A 9 -25.62 2.24 -25.87
N ALA A 10 -25.62 0.97 -25.47
CA ALA A 10 -24.73 0.54 -24.40
C ALA A 10 -23.31 0.59 -24.98
N ILE A 11 -22.47 1.46 -24.42
CA ILE A 11 -21.03 1.44 -24.66
C ILE A 11 -20.55 0.12 -24.06
N ALA A 12 -20.28 -0.87 -24.91
CA ALA A 12 -19.64 -2.10 -24.51
C ALA A 12 -18.27 -1.71 -23.94
N ARG A 13 -18.10 -1.87 -22.62
CA ARG A 13 -16.76 -1.89 -22.03
C ARG A 13 -16.08 -3.11 -22.63
N GLU A 14 -15.03 -2.88 -23.39
CA GLU A 14 -14.14 -3.93 -23.86
C GLU A 14 -13.57 -4.64 -22.62
N ASN A 15 -14.11 -5.82 -22.32
CA ASN A 15 -13.60 -6.68 -21.25
C ASN A 15 -12.38 -7.42 -21.80
N THR A 16 -11.28 -6.69 -22.01
CA THR A 16 -9.97 -7.33 -22.13
C THR A 16 -9.66 -7.93 -20.76
N PRO A 17 -9.47 -9.27 -20.65
CA PRO A 17 -9.05 -9.85 -19.39
C PRO A 17 -7.73 -9.16 -19.01
N PRO A 18 -7.60 -8.63 -17.78
CA PRO A 18 -6.34 -8.03 -17.36
C PRO A 18 -5.22 -9.05 -17.59
N ASN A 19 -4.16 -8.64 -18.28
CA ASN A 19 -2.93 -9.43 -18.37
C ASN A 19 -2.51 -9.77 -16.93
N GLY A 20 -2.02 -10.98 -16.67
CA GLY A 20 -1.65 -11.41 -15.31
C GLY A 20 -0.63 -10.50 -14.62
N ASP A 21 0.08 -9.74 -15.44
CA ASP A 21 1.11 -8.73 -15.21
C ASP A 21 0.52 -7.42 -14.64
N ASP A 22 -0.76 -7.14 -14.91
CA ASP A 22 -1.46 -5.88 -14.68
C ASP A 22 -2.23 -5.86 -13.33
N LEU A 23 -2.11 -6.93 -12.53
CA LEU A 23 -2.98 -7.21 -11.39
C LEU A 23 -2.32 -7.10 -10.01
N ILE A 24 -1.00 -6.85 -9.93
CA ILE A 24 -0.35 -6.62 -8.63
C ILE A 24 -0.33 -5.13 -8.31
N THR A 25 -1.51 -4.59 -8.05
CA THR A 25 -1.68 -3.25 -7.50
C THR A 25 -1.31 -3.28 -6.02
N GLY A 26 -0.04 -3.00 -5.70
CA GLY A 26 0.51 -2.81 -4.35
C GLY A 26 0.20 -3.90 -3.30
N LEU A 27 1.22 -4.61 -2.83
CA LEU A 27 1.06 -5.71 -1.89
C LEU A 27 1.43 -5.29 -0.46
N VAL A 28 0.57 -5.60 0.51
CA VAL A 28 0.90 -5.49 1.94
C VAL A 28 1.04 -6.89 2.53
N ILE A 29 2.25 -7.23 2.97
CA ILE A 29 2.59 -8.49 3.63
C ILE A 29 2.41 -8.31 5.14
N ASP A 30 1.53 -9.10 5.74
CA ASP A 30 1.28 -9.09 7.18
C ASP A 30 2.19 -10.11 7.89
N GLN A 31 3.11 -9.62 8.73
CA GLN A 31 3.92 -10.40 9.66
C GLN A 31 3.64 -10.02 11.12
N THR A 32 2.41 -9.62 11.40
CA THR A 32 1.92 -9.41 12.77
C THR A 32 1.42 -10.71 13.39
N LEU A 33 1.34 -10.74 14.73
CA LEU A 33 1.05 -11.94 15.53
C LEU A 33 -0.15 -11.74 16.47
N THR A 34 -0.34 -10.52 16.99
CA THR A 34 -1.43 -10.26 17.93
C THR A 34 -2.69 -9.79 17.21
N PHE A 35 -3.81 -9.89 17.92
CA PHE A 35 -5.07 -9.34 17.45
C PHE A 35 -4.98 -7.84 17.11
N VAL A 36 -4.29 -7.04 17.94
CA VAL A 36 -4.12 -5.60 17.71
C VAL A 36 -3.21 -5.34 16.50
N GLY A 37 -2.18 -6.17 16.31
CA GLY A 37 -1.31 -6.12 15.14
C GLY A 37 -2.06 -6.40 13.83
N HIS A 38 -2.84 -7.49 13.78
CA HIS A 38 -3.63 -7.84 12.59
C HIS A 38 -4.67 -6.78 12.26
N GLU A 39 -5.35 -6.21 13.25
CA GLU A 39 -6.31 -5.12 13.03
C GLU A 39 -5.62 -3.85 12.52
N PHE A 40 -4.42 -3.52 13.03
CA PHE A 40 -3.63 -2.43 12.47
C PHE A 40 -3.26 -2.71 11.01
N SER A 41 -2.74 -3.89 10.72
CA SER A 41 -2.36 -4.32 9.36
C SER A 41 -3.54 -4.24 8.38
N SER A 42 -4.70 -4.75 8.78
CA SER A 42 -5.92 -4.72 7.96
C SER A 42 -6.40 -3.29 7.69
N ASN A 43 -6.50 -2.43 8.72
CA ASN A 43 -6.91 -1.04 8.55
C ASN A 43 -5.88 -0.25 7.71
N PHE A 44 -4.59 -0.52 7.91
CA PHE A 44 -3.51 0.08 7.12
C PHE A 44 -3.65 -0.32 5.65
N ALA A 45 -3.81 -1.61 5.35
CA ALA A 45 -3.92 -2.10 3.97
C ALA A 45 -5.17 -1.56 3.26
N ASN A 46 -6.27 -1.38 3.98
CA ASN A 46 -7.47 -0.74 3.43
C ASN A 46 -7.23 0.73 3.10
N ALA A 47 -6.58 1.49 3.99
CA ALA A 47 -6.23 2.89 3.73
C ALA A 47 -5.21 3.03 2.59
N TRP A 48 -4.21 2.14 2.55
CA TRP A 48 -3.14 2.12 1.55
C TRP A 48 -3.66 2.01 0.12
N LYS A 49 -4.70 1.20 -0.09
CA LYS A 49 -5.33 0.98 -1.41
C LYS A 49 -5.95 2.24 -2.02
N GLU A 50 -6.32 3.21 -1.18
CA GLU A 50 -6.95 4.45 -1.61
C GLU A 50 -5.92 5.55 -1.92
N LEU A 51 -4.63 5.30 -1.64
CA LEU A 51 -3.58 6.29 -1.80
C LEU A 51 -2.91 6.19 -3.18
N PRO A 52 -2.53 7.32 -3.80
CA PRO A 52 -1.91 7.36 -5.13
C PRO A 52 -0.51 6.72 -5.17
N CYS A 53 0.08 6.45 -4.00
CA CYS A 53 1.39 5.85 -3.84
C CYS A 53 1.35 4.31 -3.83
N LEU A 54 0.20 3.69 -4.07
CA LEU A 54 0.03 2.24 -4.05
C LEU A 54 0.83 1.53 -5.16
N ASP A 55 0.92 2.14 -6.34
CA ASP A 55 1.31 1.49 -7.59
C ASP A 55 2.60 0.68 -7.49
N HIS A 56 2.48 -0.64 -7.70
CA HIS A 56 3.57 -1.62 -7.72
C HIS A 56 4.46 -1.69 -6.46
N ARG A 57 4.05 -1.08 -5.34
CA ARG A 57 4.85 -1.08 -4.10
C ARG A 57 4.50 -2.25 -3.19
N ILE A 58 5.52 -2.96 -2.71
CA ILE A 58 5.38 -4.03 -1.72
C ILE A 58 5.81 -3.49 -0.36
N LEU A 59 4.92 -3.57 0.61
CA LEU A 59 5.17 -3.23 2.00
C LEU A 59 5.10 -4.47 2.88
N THR A 60 5.93 -4.52 3.91
CA THR A 60 5.83 -5.55 4.95
C THR A 60 5.57 -4.90 6.30
N ILE A 61 4.54 -5.37 7.01
CA ILE A 61 4.20 -4.91 8.35
C ILE A 61 4.66 -5.97 9.35
N TYR A 62 5.55 -5.58 10.24
CA TYR A 62 6.09 -6.44 11.28
C TYR A 62 5.55 -6.05 12.65
N GLU A 63 5.52 -7.01 13.56
CA GLU A 63 5.17 -6.79 14.95
C GLU A 63 6.20 -7.39 15.92
N ARG A 64 6.43 -6.69 17.03
CA ARG A 64 7.03 -7.24 18.24
C ARG A 64 6.06 -7.03 19.42
N PRO A 65 5.39 -8.09 19.90
CA PRO A 65 4.51 -8.00 21.08
C PRO A 65 5.30 -7.66 22.35
N SER A 66 4.73 -6.81 23.22
CA SER A 66 5.30 -6.48 24.54
C SER A 66 4.20 -6.45 25.61
N ALA A 67 4.38 -7.24 26.67
CA ALA A 67 3.43 -7.27 27.78
C ALA A 67 3.34 -5.94 28.55
N SER A 68 4.41 -5.14 28.55
CA SER A 68 4.50 -3.91 29.34
C SER A 68 3.95 -2.67 28.61
N TRP A 69 4.00 -2.63 27.28
CA TRP A 69 3.72 -1.41 26.50
C TRP A 69 2.72 -1.61 25.36
N GLY A 70 2.23 -2.84 25.14
CA GLY A 70 1.43 -3.19 23.97
C GLY A 70 2.30 -3.73 22.83
N SER A 71 1.95 -3.45 21.58
CA SER A 71 2.65 -4.03 20.43
C SER A 71 3.45 -2.98 19.68
N LEU A 72 4.74 -3.23 19.46
CA LEU A 72 5.54 -2.41 18.56
C LEU A 72 5.30 -2.89 17.13
N VAL A 73 4.88 -2.00 16.23
CA VAL A 73 4.76 -2.29 14.80
C VAL A 73 5.69 -1.40 13.98
N TRP A 74 6.17 -1.92 12.86
CA TRP A 74 6.89 -1.14 11.87
C TRP A 74 6.54 -1.60 10.46
N VAL A 75 6.64 -0.68 9.52
CA VAL A 75 6.38 -0.91 8.10
C VAL A 75 7.69 -0.73 7.34
N GLU A 76 8.02 -1.72 6.52
CA GLU A 76 9.19 -1.68 5.64
C GLU A 76 8.77 -1.56 4.17
N TYR A 77 9.56 -0.78 3.44
CA TYR A 77 9.56 -0.69 1.98
C TYR A 77 10.98 -0.94 1.49
N GLU A 78 11.18 -1.96 0.66
CA GLU A 78 12.52 -2.35 0.14
C GLU A 78 13.60 -2.45 1.25
N HIS A 79 13.30 -3.17 2.33
CA HIS A 79 14.20 -3.34 3.49
C HIS A 79 14.54 -2.06 4.26
N GLN A 80 13.84 -0.95 3.98
CA GLN A 80 13.98 0.31 4.70
C GLN A 80 12.74 0.57 5.55
N MET A 81 12.94 0.91 6.82
CA MET A 81 11.85 1.24 7.73
C MET A 81 11.21 2.57 7.33
N ALA A 82 9.97 2.53 6.88
CA ALA A 82 9.19 3.69 6.46
C ALA A 82 8.35 4.28 7.61
N PHE A 83 7.96 3.45 8.58
CA PHE A 83 7.16 3.87 9.73
C PHE A 83 7.37 2.94 10.92
N ARG A 84 7.18 3.47 12.14
CA ARG A 84 7.20 2.69 13.39
C ARG A 84 6.33 3.36 14.46
N ALA A 85 5.56 2.55 15.19
CA ALA A 85 4.76 3.03 16.32
C ALA A 85 4.51 1.94 17.37
N PHE A 86 4.15 2.37 18.58
CA PHE A 86 3.56 1.50 19.59
C PHE A 86 2.04 1.53 19.48
N LEU A 87 1.43 0.36 19.45
CA LEU A 87 -0.01 0.15 19.51
C LEU A 87 -0.41 -0.13 20.94
N ALA A 88 -1.28 0.72 21.48
CA ALA A 88 -1.90 0.47 22.77
C ALA A 88 -2.75 -0.82 22.70
N PRO A 89 -2.92 -1.55 23.81
CA PRO A 89 -3.77 -2.74 23.86
C PRO A 89 -5.24 -2.47 23.52
N THR A 90 -5.67 -1.20 23.59
CA THR A 90 -7.04 -0.76 23.36
C THR A 90 -7.29 -0.40 21.91
N LYS A 91 -8.46 -0.73 21.36
CA LYS A 91 -8.82 -0.40 19.98
C LYS A 91 -9.18 1.07 19.71
N ALA A 92 -9.37 1.90 20.73
CA ALA A 92 -10.05 3.20 20.62
C ALA A 92 -9.48 4.15 19.55
N LYS A 93 -8.18 4.02 19.21
CA LYS A 93 -7.50 4.84 18.19
C LYS A 93 -6.83 4.01 17.10
N LEU A 94 -7.08 2.69 17.06
CA LEU A 94 -6.31 1.78 16.22
C LEU A 94 -6.51 2.05 14.73
N LYS A 95 -7.78 2.23 14.32
CA LYS A 95 -8.14 2.55 12.93
C LYS A 95 -7.51 3.87 12.46
N SER A 96 -7.71 4.95 13.20
CA SER A 96 -7.14 6.26 12.83
C SER A 96 -5.61 6.28 12.88
N THR A 97 -5.00 5.49 13.77
CA THR A 97 -3.54 5.30 13.79
C THR A 97 -3.06 4.58 12.53
N ALA A 98 -3.77 3.54 12.09
CA ALA A 98 -3.44 2.80 10.88
C ALA A 98 -3.63 3.63 9.60
N GLU A 99 -4.73 4.38 9.50
CA GLU A 99 -4.99 5.33 8.40
C GLU A 99 -3.91 6.43 8.34
N GLY A 100 -3.57 7.03 9.49
CA GLY A 100 -2.49 8.01 9.57
C GLY A 100 -1.13 7.43 9.22
N ALA A 101 -0.85 6.19 9.64
CA ALA A 101 0.37 5.48 9.28
C ALA A 101 0.47 5.25 7.77
N ALA A 102 -0.62 4.86 7.10
CA ALA A 102 -0.63 4.68 5.64
C ALA A 102 -0.26 5.98 4.91
N GLN A 103 -0.81 7.13 5.34
CA GLN A 103 -0.47 8.42 4.77
C GLN A 103 1.01 8.81 4.99
N LEU A 104 1.55 8.53 6.19
CA LEU A 104 2.95 8.81 6.49
C LEU A 104 3.90 7.92 5.69
N VAL A 105 3.58 6.63 5.57
CA VAL A 105 4.33 5.68 4.74
C VAL A 105 4.29 6.13 3.28
N CYS A 106 3.13 6.54 2.78
CA CYS A 106 2.95 7.01 1.41
C CYS A 106 3.90 8.14 1.03
N ASN A 107 3.99 9.15 1.91
CA ASN A 107 4.90 10.26 1.74
C ASN A 107 6.37 9.79 1.81
N ARG A 108 6.68 8.91 2.77
CA ARG A 108 8.05 8.42 2.97
C ARG A 108 8.54 7.57 1.81
N VAL A 109 7.74 6.64 1.29
CA VAL A 109 8.15 5.80 0.15
C VAL A 109 8.32 6.63 -1.11
N THR A 110 7.47 7.64 -1.33
CA THR A 110 7.60 8.57 -2.46
C THR A 110 8.92 9.34 -2.38
N GLU A 111 9.30 9.80 -1.18
CA GLU A 111 10.60 10.45 -0.96
C GLU A 111 11.77 9.51 -1.23
N LEU A 112 11.70 8.26 -0.77
CA LEU A 112 12.73 7.25 -0.99
C LEU A 112 12.91 6.93 -2.48
N ASP A 113 11.82 6.86 -3.25
CA ASP A 113 11.88 6.63 -4.69
C ASP A 113 12.54 7.79 -5.43
N ILE A 114 12.19 9.03 -5.08
CA ILE A 114 12.85 10.22 -5.63
C ILE A 114 14.34 10.18 -5.32
N GLN A 115 14.72 9.88 -4.08
CA GLN A 115 16.13 9.77 -3.69
C GLN A 115 16.85 8.71 -4.53
N LYS A 116 16.30 7.51 -4.66
CA LYS A 116 16.87 6.44 -5.49
C LYS A 116 17.04 6.89 -6.94
N ALA A 117 16.03 7.51 -7.54
CA ALA A 117 16.08 7.99 -8.92
C ALA A 117 17.16 9.07 -9.13
N LEU A 118 17.47 9.87 -8.11
CA LEU A 118 18.56 10.87 -8.17
C LEU A 118 19.95 10.25 -8.04
N PHE A 119 20.10 9.12 -7.35
CA PHE A 119 21.38 8.43 -7.16
C PHE A 119 21.70 7.39 -8.24
N VAL A 120 20.70 6.91 -8.99
CA VAL A 120 20.91 6.10 -10.20
C VAL A 120 21.33 7.05 -11.32
N ASP A 121 22.64 7.31 -11.40
CA ASP A 121 23.27 8.18 -12.38
C ASP A 121 22.99 7.70 -13.82
N PRO A 122 22.44 8.53 -14.72
CA PRO A 122 22.20 8.17 -16.12
C PRO A 122 23.48 7.86 -16.92
N ASP A 123 24.67 8.14 -16.39
CA ASP A 123 25.95 7.86 -17.06
C ASP A 123 26.44 6.40 -16.94
N LEU A 124 25.81 5.54 -16.12
CA LEU A 124 26.23 4.14 -15.96
C LEU A 124 25.65 3.16 -17.01
N ALA A 125 24.81 3.62 -17.93
CA ALA A 125 24.19 2.78 -18.96
C ALA A 125 24.93 2.82 -20.33
N ARG A 126 26.06 3.53 -20.43
CA ARG A 126 26.71 3.84 -21.72
C ARG A 126 28.08 3.19 -21.91
N ASP A 127 28.41 2.15 -21.15
CA ASP A 127 29.69 1.45 -21.33
C ASP A 127 29.51 -0.09 -21.21
N GLU A 128 28.78 -0.66 -22.17
CA GLU A 128 28.95 -2.07 -22.55
C GLU A 128 29.29 -2.07 -24.06
N LEU A 129 30.57 -2.30 -24.36
CA LEU A 129 31.15 -2.47 -25.71
C LEU A 129 30.90 -3.88 -26.26
#